data_AF-A0A5J4KLR5-F1
#
_entry.id   AF-A0A5J4KLR5-F1
#
_cell.length_a   1.000
_cell.length_b   1.000
_cell.length_c   1.000
_cell.angle_alpha   90.00
_cell.angle_beta   90.00
_cell.angle_gamma   90.00
#
_symmetry.space_group_name_H-M   'P 1'
#
loop_
_entity.id
_entity.type
_entity.pdbx_description
1 polymer ?
#
loop_
_entity_poly.entity_id
_entity_poly.type
_entity_poly.pdbx_seq_one_letter_code
_entity_poly.pdbx_strand_id
1 'polypeptide(L)'
;MPTSPVRVFLFLSSYFPLFLIFSVLWYQKHFWLSLWVGIASLLSLLFSIVYFVYAYKTFSDTTVKVTKVARKDEASMGYIASYLIPFVTFSIDNDKGQILIPQVLALVVFLLVLLIVYVSSNMIYINPMLNMLGFHLYAIEIEGSSELEYYYLARKRVVRGELITYIRLSDDIFFEH
;
A
#
# COMPACT_ATOMS: atom_id res chain seq x y z
N MET A 1 -17.36 -3.51 1.99
CA MET A 1 -16.08 -4.07 1.51
C MET A 1 -15.41 -3.00 0.67
N PRO A 2 -14.11 -2.74 0.83
CA PRO A 2 -13.51 -1.58 0.18
C PRO A 2 -13.61 -1.73 -1.35
N THR A 3 -14.08 -0.68 -2.01
CA THR A 3 -14.26 -0.62 -3.46
C THR A 3 -12.94 -0.92 -4.16
N SER A 4 -13.02 -1.73 -5.22
CA SER A 4 -11.85 -2.17 -6.00
C SER A 4 -10.84 -1.06 -6.34
N PRO A 5 -11.22 0.20 -6.64
CA PRO A 5 -10.28 1.27 -6.95
C PRO A 5 -9.38 1.69 -5.77
N VAL A 6 -9.91 1.74 -4.55
CA VAL A 6 -9.14 2.17 -3.35
C VAL A 6 -8.08 1.13 -3.03
N ARG A 7 -8.42 -0.15 -3.17
CA ARG A 7 -7.49 -1.27 -2.98
C ARG A 7 -6.34 -1.20 -3.97
N VAL A 8 -6.65 -0.93 -5.24
CA VAL A 8 -5.67 -0.76 -6.32
C VAL A 8 -4.77 0.45 -6.03
N PHE A 9 -5.33 1.59 -5.64
CA PHE A 9 -4.57 2.77 -5.22
C PHE A 9 -3.56 2.47 -4.08
N LEU A 10 -4.02 1.84 -3.01
CA LEU A 10 -3.18 1.50 -1.86
C LEU A 10 -2.12 0.45 -2.23
N PHE A 11 -2.44 -0.48 -3.15
CA PHE A 11 -1.48 -1.43 -3.69
C PHE A 11 -0.39 -0.72 -4.52
N LEU A 12 -0.75 0.05 -5.55
CA LEU A 12 0.24 0.73 -6.41
C LEU A 12 1.18 1.63 -5.60
N SER A 13 0.65 2.36 -4.61
CA SER A 13 1.47 3.19 -3.73
C SER A 13 2.41 2.37 -2.83
N SER A 14 2.02 1.18 -2.38
CA SER A 14 2.88 0.33 -1.55
C SER A 14 4.01 -0.32 -2.34
N TYR A 15 3.82 -0.60 -3.63
CA TYR A 15 4.78 -1.33 -4.46
C TYR A 15 5.58 -0.45 -5.43
N PHE A 16 5.31 0.86 -5.54
CA PHE A 16 6.16 1.78 -6.33
C PHE A 16 7.66 1.70 -5.96
N PRO A 17 8.07 1.60 -4.67
CA PRO A 17 9.49 1.56 -4.30
C PRO A 17 10.17 0.31 -4.82
N LEU A 18 9.44 -0.81 -4.85
CA LEU A 18 9.93 -2.06 -5.39
C LEU A 18 10.24 -1.93 -6.88
N PHE A 19 9.30 -1.38 -7.67
CA PHE A 19 9.54 -1.12 -9.10
C PHE A 19 10.75 -0.19 -9.31
N LEU A 20 10.93 0.81 -8.45
CA LEU A 20 12.07 1.71 -8.51
C LEU A 20 13.40 0.98 -8.21
N ILE A 21 13.44 0.11 -7.20
CA ILE A 21 14.60 -0.75 -6.90
C ILE A 21 14.96 -1.60 -8.12
N PHE A 22 13.98 -2.25 -8.76
CA PHE A 22 14.20 -3.04 -9.97
C PHE A 22 14.76 -2.24 -11.12
N SER A 23 14.23 -1.03 -11.35
CA SER A 23 14.75 -0.12 -12.38
C SER A 23 16.23 0.17 -12.13
N VAL A 24 16.63 0.48 -10.90
CA VAL A 24 18.03 0.77 -10.54
C VAL A 24 18.93 -0.47 -10.70
N LEU A 25 18.51 -1.63 -10.18
CA LEU A 25 19.29 -2.86 -10.23
C LEU A 25 19.55 -3.34 -11.66
N TRP A 26 18.59 -3.16 -12.56
CA TRP A 26 18.70 -3.62 -13.95
C TRP A 26 19.27 -2.58 -14.91
N TYR A 27 19.56 -1.35 -14.47
CA TYR A 27 20.02 -0.25 -15.31
C TYR A 27 21.27 -0.60 -16.15
N GLN A 28 22.25 -1.26 -15.52
CA GLN A 28 23.53 -1.58 -16.17
C GLN A 28 23.44 -2.74 -17.16
N LYS A 29 22.71 -3.82 -16.82
CA LYS A 29 22.59 -5.01 -17.67
C LYS A 29 21.50 -4.90 -18.74
N HIS A 30 20.41 -4.21 -18.45
CA HIS A 30 19.21 -4.17 -19.30
C HIS A 30 18.56 -2.79 -19.31
N PHE A 31 19.26 -1.81 -19.91
CA PHE A 31 18.85 -0.41 -19.94
C PHE A 31 17.38 -0.18 -20.37
N TRP A 32 16.94 -0.76 -21.48
CA TRP A 32 15.57 -0.55 -21.98
C TRP A 32 14.51 -1.09 -21.02
N LEU A 33 14.74 -2.24 -20.40
CA LEU A 33 13.82 -2.82 -19.44
C LEU A 33 13.80 -2.01 -18.14
N SER A 34 14.96 -1.59 -17.65
CA SER A 34 15.10 -0.66 -16.53
C SER A 34 14.33 0.64 -16.76
N LEU A 35 14.41 1.21 -17.97
CA LEU A 35 13.69 2.42 -18.36
C LEU A 35 12.17 2.21 -18.31
N TRP A 36 11.64 1.13 -18.91
CA TRP A 36 10.21 0.83 -18.89
C TRP A 36 9.69 0.57 -17.47
N VAL A 37 10.42 -0.16 -16.65
CA VAL A 37 10.07 -0.40 -15.24
C VAL A 37 10.12 0.91 -14.43
N GLY A 38 11.09 1.78 -14.70
CA GLY A 38 11.18 3.11 -14.09
C GLY A 38 9.99 4.00 -14.46
N ILE A 39 9.61 4.02 -15.74
CA ILE A 39 8.41 4.72 -16.22
C ILE A 39 7.15 4.16 -15.54
N ALA A 40 7.02 2.83 -15.45
CA ALA A 40 5.88 2.20 -14.77
C ALA A 40 5.82 2.58 -13.28
N SER A 41 6.97 2.65 -12.60
CA SER A 41 7.06 3.14 -11.21
C SER A 41 6.56 4.58 -11.10
N LEU A 42 7.03 5.48 -11.97
CA LEU A 42 6.59 6.89 -11.97
C LEU A 42 5.10 7.04 -12.27
N LEU A 43 4.57 6.26 -13.23
CA LEU A 43 3.14 6.25 -13.55
C LEU A 43 2.30 5.72 -12.38
N SER A 44 2.78 4.69 -11.67
CA SER A 44 2.11 4.18 -10.47
C SER A 44 2.01 5.23 -9.37
N LEU A 45 3.11 5.97 -9.14
CA LEU A 45 3.16 7.04 -8.16
C LEU A 45 2.23 8.20 -8.57
N LEU A 46 2.27 8.60 -9.84
CA LEU A 46 1.41 9.67 -10.35
C LEU A 46 -0.07 9.31 -10.24
N PHE A 47 -0.45 8.09 -10.63
CA PHE A 47 -1.81 7.59 -10.47
C PHE A 47 -2.25 7.63 -9.00
N SER A 48 -1.38 7.20 -8.09
CA SER A 48 -1.66 7.23 -6.66
C SER A 48 -1.89 8.66 -6.15
N ILE A 49 -1.06 9.62 -6.54
CA ILE A 49 -1.22 11.02 -6.14
C ILE A 49 -2.52 11.60 -6.70
N VAL A 50 -2.81 11.39 -7.99
CA VAL A 50 -4.03 11.91 -8.63
C VAL A 50 -5.28 11.35 -7.98
N TYR A 51 -5.31 10.03 -7.73
CA TYR A 51 -6.44 9.39 -7.07
C TYR A 51 -6.65 9.91 -5.65
N PHE A 52 -5.55 10.08 -4.89
CA PHE A 52 -5.63 10.62 -3.53
C PHE A 52 -6.18 12.05 -3.52
N VAL A 53 -5.70 12.93 -4.40
CA VAL A 53 -6.19 14.31 -4.51
C VAL A 53 -7.65 14.36 -4.95
N TYR A 54 -8.05 13.50 -5.89
CA TYR A 54 -9.44 13.36 -6.31
C TYR A 54 -10.33 12.94 -5.14
N ALA A 55 -9.95 11.88 -4.42
CA ALA A 55 -10.68 11.39 -3.27
C ALA A 55 -10.80 12.46 -2.18
N TYR A 56 -9.71 13.15 -1.85
CA TYR A 56 -9.71 14.22 -0.84
C TYR A 56 -10.69 15.37 -1.19
N LYS A 57 -10.93 15.64 -2.48
CA LYS A 57 -11.84 16.71 -2.93
C LYS A 57 -13.29 16.28 -3.09
N THR A 58 -13.54 15.00 -3.36
CA THR A 58 -14.88 14.50 -3.70
C THR A 58 -15.68 14.08 -2.47
N PHE A 59 -15.01 13.61 -1.43
CA PHE A 59 -15.68 13.06 -0.26
C PHE A 59 -15.91 14.14 0.80
N SER A 60 -17.11 14.11 1.38
CA SER A 60 -17.53 15.07 2.41
C SER A 60 -17.03 14.66 3.79
N ASP A 61 -16.65 15.66 4.58
CA ASP A 61 -16.23 15.48 5.96
C ASP A 61 -17.39 15.02 6.82
N THR A 62 -17.15 13.98 7.62
CA THR A 62 -18.10 13.53 8.64
C THR A 62 -17.38 13.47 9.97
N THR A 63 -18.01 14.02 11.01
CA THR A 63 -17.49 13.95 12.39
C THR A 63 -18.23 12.86 13.14
N VAL A 64 -17.49 11.94 13.74
CA VAL A 64 -18.05 10.82 14.50
C VAL A 64 -17.27 10.54 15.77
N LYS A 65 -17.93 9.93 16.75
CA LYS A 65 -17.29 9.53 18.00
C LYS A 65 -16.77 8.11 17.93
N VAL A 66 -15.51 7.94 18.30
CA VAL A 66 -14.86 6.63 18.32
C VAL A 66 -15.17 5.89 19.62
N THR A 67 -15.74 4.69 19.53
CA THR A 67 -16.15 3.87 20.69
C THR A 67 -15.14 2.81 21.07
N LYS A 68 -14.34 2.33 20.12
CA LYS A 68 -13.16 1.46 20.33
C LYS A 68 -12.04 1.81 19.36
N VAL A 69 -10.80 1.57 19.78
CA VAL A 69 -9.58 1.80 18.98
C VAL A 69 -8.61 0.64 19.19
N ALA A 70 -8.09 0.08 18.10
CA ALA A 70 -6.97 -0.86 18.11
C ALA A 70 -5.98 -0.48 17.00
N ARG A 71 -4.71 -0.27 17.36
CA ARG A 71 -3.64 0.03 16.40
C ARG A 71 -3.24 -1.23 15.62
N LYS A 72 -3.06 -1.13 14.30
CA LYS A 72 -2.77 -2.28 13.42
C LYS A 72 -1.40 -2.22 12.73
N ASP A 73 -0.51 -1.33 13.16
CA ASP A 73 0.78 -1.05 12.50
C ASP A 73 1.82 -2.18 12.56
N GLU A 74 1.73 -3.08 13.55
CA GLU A 74 2.84 -3.97 13.95
C GLU A 74 3.16 -5.10 12.97
N ALA A 75 2.25 -5.49 12.08
CA ALA A 75 2.52 -6.59 11.16
C ALA A 75 3.39 -6.17 9.95
N SER A 76 3.68 -4.87 9.78
CA SER A 76 4.13 -4.30 8.52
C SER A 76 5.55 -4.65 8.09
N MET A 77 6.50 -4.61 9.00
CA MET A 77 7.92 -4.84 8.67
C MET A 77 8.24 -6.32 8.44
N GLY A 78 7.53 -7.24 9.12
CA GLY A 78 7.72 -8.69 8.97
C GLY A 78 7.32 -9.19 7.58
N TYR A 79 6.28 -8.60 6.99
CA TYR A 79 5.87 -8.92 5.62
C TYR A 79 6.90 -8.45 4.59
N ILE A 80 7.37 -7.21 4.69
CA ILE A 80 8.39 -6.67 3.78
C ILE A 80 9.63 -7.56 3.78
N ALA A 81 10.12 -7.94 4.96
CA ALA A 81 11.31 -8.79 5.09
C ALA A 81 11.09 -10.20 4.48
N SER A 82 9.97 -10.86 4.80
CA SER A 82 9.67 -12.22 4.32
C SER A 82 9.57 -12.30 2.79
N TYR A 83 9.19 -11.21 2.14
CA TYR A 83 8.98 -11.16 0.70
C TYR A 83 10.17 -10.57 -0.07
N LEU A 84 10.85 -9.54 0.46
CA LEU A 84 11.96 -8.89 -0.24
C LEU A 84 13.28 -9.65 -0.12
N ILE A 85 13.56 -10.28 1.04
CA ILE A 85 14.86 -10.90 1.30
C ILE A 85 15.20 -11.99 0.27
N PRO A 86 14.34 -13.00 0.01
CA PRO A 86 14.66 -14.05 -0.95
C PRO A 86 14.91 -13.49 -2.36
N PHE A 87 14.22 -12.41 -2.71
CA PHE A 87 14.31 -11.81 -4.02
C PHE A 87 15.63 -11.04 -4.21
N VAL A 88 16.00 -10.18 -3.25
CA VAL A 88 17.27 -9.45 -3.28
C VAL A 88 18.44 -10.43 -3.37
N THR A 89 18.39 -11.53 -2.61
CA THR A 89 19.43 -12.56 -2.67
C THR A 89 19.49 -13.29 -4.01
N PHE A 90 18.35 -13.58 -4.65
CA PHE A 90 18.33 -14.20 -6.00
C PHE A 90 18.82 -13.26 -7.12
N SER A 91 18.70 -11.95 -6.92
CA SER A 91 19.10 -10.93 -7.91
C SER A 91 20.62 -10.81 -8.06
N ILE A 92 21.35 -11.06 -6.96
CA ILE A 92 22.78 -10.76 -6.84
C ILE A 92 23.64 -11.85 -7.52
N ASP A 93 23.14 -13.07 -7.68
CA ASP A 93 23.97 -14.24 -8.04
C ASP A 93 24.05 -14.60 -9.53
N ASN A 94 23.45 -13.80 -10.43
CA ASN A 94 23.39 -14.14 -11.86
C ASN A 94 24.49 -13.44 -12.69
N ASP A 95 25.70 -13.98 -12.61
CA ASP A 95 26.86 -13.57 -13.42
C ASP A 95 26.91 -14.22 -14.82
N LYS A 96 25.86 -14.95 -15.22
CA LYS A 96 25.76 -15.59 -16.54
C LYS A 96 24.71 -14.89 -17.40
N GLY A 97 25.20 -14.08 -18.34
CA GLY A 97 24.49 -13.02 -19.06
C GLY A 97 23.31 -13.38 -19.98
N GLN A 98 22.48 -14.39 -19.71
CA GLN A 98 21.29 -14.69 -20.55
C GLN A 98 20.10 -15.31 -19.80
N ILE A 99 19.70 -14.80 -18.64
CA ILE A 99 18.49 -15.32 -17.96
C ILE A 99 17.56 -14.16 -17.54
N LEU A 100 17.10 -13.39 -18.53
CA LEU A 100 16.14 -12.29 -18.35
C LEU A 100 14.70 -12.81 -18.10
N ILE A 101 14.33 -13.91 -18.78
CA ILE A 101 12.95 -14.42 -18.78
C ILE A 101 12.53 -14.99 -17.41
N PRO A 102 13.34 -15.82 -16.71
CA PRO A 102 13.01 -16.30 -15.38
C PRO A 102 12.95 -15.21 -14.30
N GLN A 103 13.79 -14.17 -14.39
CA GLN A 103 13.78 -13.07 -13.42
C GLN A 103 12.51 -12.22 -13.55
N VAL A 104 12.11 -11.90 -14.79
CA VAL A 104 10.86 -11.18 -15.06
C VAL A 104 9.66 -12.05 -14.67
N LEU A 105 9.67 -13.34 -14.98
CA LEU A 105 8.59 -14.25 -14.60
C LEU A 105 8.49 -14.40 -13.07
N ALA A 106 9.61 -14.54 -12.37
CA ALA A 106 9.64 -14.57 -10.91
C ALA A 106 9.10 -13.26 -10.32
N LEU A 107 9.45 -12.11 -10.89
CA LEU A 107 8.89 -10.81 -10.48
C LEU A 107 7.37 -10.75 -10.72
N VAL A 108 6.89 -11.17 -11.89
CA VAL A 108 5.44 -11.16 -12.19
C VAL A 108 4.69 -12.09 -11.25
N VAL A 109 5.18 -13.33 -11.05
CA VAL A 109 4.58 -14.28 -10.11
C VAL A 109 4.60 -13.74 -8.69
N PHE A 110 5.70 -13.11 -8.28
CA PHE A 110 5.82 -12.45 -6.98
C PHE A 110 4.80 -11.32 -6.82
N LEU A 111 4.68 -10.43 -7.79
CA LEU A 111 3.68 -9.36 -7.79
C LEU A 111 2.25 -9.89 -7.77
N LEU A 112 1.98 -11.01 -8.46
CA LEU A 112 0.68 -11.66 -8.43
C LEU A 112 0.39 -12.31 -7.08
N VAL A 113 1.34 -13.03 -6.48
CA VAL A 113 1.20 -13.60 -5.14
C VAL A 113 1.00 -12.49 -4.12
N LEU A 114 1.78 -11.42 -4.20
CA LEU A 114 1.61 -10.23 -3.37
C LEU A 114 0.24 -9.59 -3.58
N LEU A 115 -0.21 -9.42 -4.82
CA LEU A 115 -1.54 -8.88 -5.11
C LEU A 115 -2.63 -9.77 -4.53
N ILE A 116 -2.51 -11.10 -4.66
CA ILE A 116 -3.46 -12.07 -4.11
C ILE A 116 -3.47 -11.98 -2.58
N VAL A 117 -2.31 -12.04 -1.93
CA VAL A 117 -2.19 -11.91 -0.46
C VAL A 117 -2.74 -10.56 0.02
N TYR A 118 -2.43 -9.48 -0.71
CA TYR A 118 -2.87 -8.12 -0.42
C TYR A 118 -4.40 -7.99 -0.51
N VAL A 119 -5.02 -8.62 -1.51
CA VAL A 119 -6.47 -8.60 -1.73
C VAL A 119 -7.21 -9.59 -0.81
N SER A 120 -6.62 -10.76 -0.53
CA SER A 120 -7.26 -11.88 0.19
C SER A 120 -7.15 -11.75 1.72
N SER A 121 -6.05 -11.21 2.23
CA SER A 121 -5.79 -11.15 3.68
C SER A 121 -6.42 -9.93 4.34
N ASN A 122 -7.28 -9.18 3.64
CA ASN A 122 -7.68 -7.83 3.99
C ASN A 122 -6.46 -6.91 4.29
N MET A 123 -5.25 -7.27 3.86
CA MET A 123 -3.98 -6.58 4.14
C MET A 123 -3.79 -5.26 3.39
N ILE A 124 -4.89 -4.65 2.95
CA ILE A 124 -5.00 -3.24 2.58
C ILE A 124 -4.37 -2.32 3.66
N TYR A 125 -4.24 -2.85 4.88
CA TYR A 125 -3.96 -2.21 6.13
C TYR A 125 -2.48 -1.93 6.46
N ILE A 126 -1.56 -2.26 5.57
CA ILE A 126 -0.15 -1.88 5.72
C ILE A 126 0.29 -1.29 4.40
N ASN A 127 0.23 0.03 4.31
CA ASN A 127 0.88 0.76 3.23
C ASN A 127 2.18 1.34 3.81
N PRO A 128 3.35 0.73 3.56
CA PRO A 128 4.61 1.17 4.12
C PRO A 128 4.91 2.62 3.73
N MET A 129 4.47 3.05 2.55
CA MET A 129 4.62 4.43 2.12
C MET A 129 3.77 5.38 2.94
N LEU A 130 2.52 5.04 3.25
CA LEU A 130 1.70 5.85 4.16
C LEU A 130 2.31 5.89 5.57
N ASN A 131 2.85 4.77 6.07
CA ASN A 131 3.53 4.72 7.37
C ASN A 131 4.83 5.56 7.38
N MET A 132 5.62 5.50 6.29
CA MET A 132 6.78 6.38 6.10
C MET A 132 6.39 7.86 6.02
N LEU A 133 5.22 8.15 5.46
CA LEU A 133 4.64 9.49 5.47
C LEU A 133 4.08 9.87 6.84
N GLY A 134 4.07 8.97 7.84
CA GLY A 134 3.64 9.21 9.21
C GLY A 134 2.16 8.90 9.49
N PHE A 135 1.45 8.23 8.57
CA PHE A 135 0.09 7.77 8.82
C PHE A 135 0.10 6.40 9.49
N HIS A 136 -0.69 6.28 10.55
CA HIS A 136 -0.91 5.06 11.31
C HIS A 136 -2.32 4.55 11.07
N LEU A 137 -2.49 3.23 11.14
CA LEU A 137 -3.78 2.60 10.91
C LEU A 137 -4.41 2.15 12.22
N TYR A 138 -5.66 2.56 12.40
CA TYR A 138 -6.49 2.20 13.53
C TYR A 138 -7.71 1.43 13.05
N ALA A 139 -7.94 0.25 13.62
CA ALA A 139 -9.26 -0.36 13.62
C ALA A 139 -10.11 0.37 14.68
N ILE A 140 -11.20 0.98 14.26
CA ILE A 140 -12.09 1.78 15.10
C ILE A 140 -13.52 1.28 15.02
N GLU A 141 -14.25 1.43 16.12
CA GLU A 141 -15.71 1.35 16.14
C GLU A 141 -16.27 2.75 16.29
N ILE A 142 -17.42 3.02 15.68
CA ILE A 142 -18.05 4.34 15.69
C ILE A 142 -19.42 4.25 16.36
N GLU A 143 -19.74 5.27 17.17
CA GLU A 143 -21.03 5.38 17.83
C GLU A 143 -22.18 5.48 16.81
N GLY A 144 -23.18 4.61 16.95
CA GLY A 144 -24.38 4.62 16.11
C GLY A 144 -24.24 3.92 14.75
N SER A 145 -23.09 3.32 14.44
CA SER A 145 -22.94 2.47 13.25
C SER A 145 -23.36 1.02 13.53
N SER A 146 -23.94 0.37 12.53
CA SER A 146 -24.21 -1.07 12.52
C SER A 146 -22.99 -1.91 12.14
N GLU A 147 -21.95 -1.31 11.56
CA GLU A 147 -20.70 -2.01 11.25
C GLU A 147 -19.81 -2.10 12.47
N LEU A 148 -19.19 -3.27 12.65
CA LEU A 148 -18.41 -3.62 13.83
C LEU A 148 -16.96 -3.14 13.77
N GLU A 149 -16.44 -2.75 12.61
CA GLU A 149 -15.05 -2.32 12.47
C GLU A 149 -14.88 -1.44 11.23
N TYR A 150 -14.25 -0.29 11.42
CA TYR A 150 -13.78 0.62 10.39
C TYR A 150 -12.28 0.79 10.48
N TYR A 151 -11.66 1.17 9.38
CA TYR A 151 -10.24 1.42 9.29
C TYR A 151 -9.97 2.89 9.11
N TYR A 152 -9.30 3.51 10.07
CA TYR A 152 -9.00 4.92 10.08
C TYR A 152 -7.50 5.16 9.95
N LEU A 153 -7.13 5.88 8.89
CA LEU A 153 -5.76 6.32 8.61
C LEU A 153 -5.55 7.71 9.20
N ALA A 154 -4.71 7.82 10.23
CA ALA A 154 -4.44 9.09 10.92
C ALA A 154 -2.96 9.23 11.29
N ARG A 155 -2.44 10.46 11.21
CA ARG A 155 -1.10 10.83 11.67
C ARG A 155 -1.06 10.96 13.18
N LYS A 156 -2.14 11.50 13.76
CA LYS A 156 -2.24 11.69 15.20
C LYS A 156 -2.66 10.39 15.89
N ARG A 157 -2.32 10.31 17.17
CA ARG A 157 -2.76 9.21 18.02
C ARG A 157 -4.25 9.35 18.28
N VAL A 158 -5.01 8.32 17.92
CA VAL A 158 -6.45 8.25 18.14
C VAL A 158 -6.73 7.60 19.48
N VAL A 159 -7.61 8.20 20.27
CA VAL A 159 -8.03 7.64 21.57
C VAL A 159 -9.52 7.34 21.61
N ARG A 160 -9.90 6.38 22.44
CA ARG A 160 -11.30 6.03 22.66
C ARG A 160 -12.08 7.24 23.22
N GLY A 161 -13.25 7.50 22.65
CA GLY A 161 -14.15 8.59 23.05
C GLY A 161 -13.88 9.91 22.33
N GLU A 162 -12.83 9.99 21.51
CA GLU A 162 -12.49 11.16 20.71
C GLU A 162 -13.49 11.35 19.55
N LEU A 163 -13.76 12.61 19.20
CA LEU A 163 -14.45 12.97 17.97
C LEU A 163 -13.41 13.08 16.87
N ILE A 164 -13.53 12.24 15.85
CA ILE A 164 -12.67 12.28 14.67
C ILE A 164 -13.45 12.85 13.49
N THR A 165 -12.78 13.69 12.72
CA THR A 165 -13.25 14.10 11.40
C THR A 165 -12.55 13.22 10.37
N TYR A 166 -13.34 12.67 9.45
CA TYR A 166 -12.80 11.82 8.42
C TYR A 166 -13.42 12.05 7.05
N ILE A 167 -12.63 11.73 6.05
CA ILE A 167 -13.00 11.59 4.65
C ILE A 167 -13.20 10.10 4.37
N ARG A 168 -14.35 9.72 3.79
CA ARG A 168 -14.63 8.33 3.44
C ARG A 168 -13.93 7.94 2.14
N LEU A 169 -12.79 7.24 2.23
CA LEU A 169 -12.10 6.71 1.04
C LEU A 169 -12.86 5.52 0.44
N SER A 170 -13.41 4.65 1.30
CA SER A 170 -14.16 3.47 0.89
C SER A 170 -15.24 3.11 1.91
N ASP A 171 -15.97 2.02 1.69
CA ASP A 171 -17.08 1.64 2.57
C ASP A 171 -16.64 1.52 4.04
N ASP A 172 -15.47 0.95 4.27
CA ASP A 172 -14.86 0.62 5.56
C ASP A 172 -13.56 1.39 5.85
N ILE A 173 -13.11 2.27 4.94
CA ILE A 173 -11.83 2.98 5.06
C ILE A 173 -12.07 4.49 5.14
N PHE A 174 -11.57 5.06 6.22
CA PHE A 174 -11.65 6.47 6.59
C PHE A 174 -10.24 7.07 6.66
N PHE A 175 -10.15 8.34 6.30
CA PHE A 175 -8.90 9.08 6.25
C PHE A 175 -9.03 10.37 7.06
N GLU A 176 -8.01 10.71 7.87
CA GLU A 176 -7.96 11.97 8.62
C GLU A 176 -8.08 13.17 7.68
N HIS A 177 -9.00 14.09 7.97
CA HIS A 177 -9.15 15.35 7.21
C HIS A 177 -8.09 16.38 7.61
#